data_AF-A0AAD0PW77-F1
#
_entry.id   AF-A0AAD0PW77-F1
#
_cell.length_a   1.000
_cell.length_b   1.000
_cell.length_c   1.000
_cell.angle_alpha   90.00
_cell.angle_beta   90.00
_cell.angle_gamma   90.00
#
_symmetry.space_group_name_H-M   'P 1'
#
loop_
_entity.id
_entity.type
_entity.pdbx_description
1 polymer ?
#
loop_
_entity_poly.entity_id
_entity_poly.type
_entity_poly.pdbx_seq_one_letter_code
_entity_poly.pdbx_strand_id
1 'polypeptide(L)'
;MRPEKPEGEETHIKLNADKRAVLVRQIKEVSQGLASLLFLLDSEEGLPISAAGDIVSTSEHRFQEIGQSLNVPTESGDKIERRSRDLRRANMRIRELEEIIGKGQGPEATQMGIKVLYDQITSWWKLEGFGHISDFSFGEYNLRVTFSCHLFGNFPVLNSERPVSDKERKQLWLESLRQRGFVIKKEDREKRVEDCQQTRDALKALFAMRLPGSTIWKFESHESRSGSEMDSVTVVIRKIEEILTLPVLPEGAEE
;
A
#
# COMPACT_ATOMS: atom_id res chain seq x y z
N MET A 1 -31.24 16.69 -53.77
CA MET A 1 -29.78 16.46 -53.87
C MET A 1 -29.35 15.57 -52.72
N ARG A 2 -29.14 14.27 -52.99
CA ARG A 2 -28.49 13.33 -52.07
C ARG A 2 -26.99 13.34 -52.41
N PRO A 3 -26.07 13.42 -51.45
CA PRO A 3 -24.66 13.28 -51.74
C PRO A 3 -24.36 11.82 -52.12
N GLU A 4 -23.63 11.66 -53.22
CA GLU A 4 -23.16 10.40 -53.79
C GLU A 4 -22.19 9.71 -52.81
N LYS A 5 -22.37 8.40 -52.63
CA LYS A 5 -21.37 7.53 -51.97
C LYS A 5 -20.14 7.45 -52.88
N PRO A 6 -18.91 7.60 -52.36
CA PRO A 6 -17.74 7.21 -53.12
C PRO A 6 -17.78 5.69 -53.31
N GLU A 7 -17.76 5.26 -54.57
CA GLU A 7 -17.54 3.86 -54.98
C GLU A 7 -16.19 3.41 -54.41
N GLY A 8 -16.22 2.46 -53.48
CA GLY A 8 -15.02 1.90 -52.89
C GLY A 8 -14.35 0.94 -53.86
N GLU A 9 -13.13 1.23 -54.28
CA GLU A 9 -12.23 0.25 -54.88
C GLU A 9 -12.07 -0.94 -53.91
N GLU A 10 -12.53 -2.13 -54.31
CA GLU A 10 -12.34 -3.37 -53.55
C GLU A 10 -10.87 -3.81 -53.60
N THR A 11 -10.01 -3.16 -52.82
CA THR A 11 -8.66 -3.66 -52.55
C THR A 11 -8.74 -4.84 -51.60
N HIS A 12 -8.76 -6.07 -52.13
CA HIS A 12 -8.72 -7.28 -51.31
C HIS A 12 -7.42 -7.36 -50.49
N ILE A 13 -7.54 -7.43 -49.17
CA ILE A 13 -6.40 -7.59 -48.25
C ILE A 13 -5.83 -9.00 -48.42
N LYS A 14 -4.65 -9.12 -49.05
CA LYS A 14 -3.92 -10.38 -49.18
C LYS A 14 -3.12 -10.67 -47.90
N LEU A 15 -3.61 -11.59 -47.06
CA LEU A 15 -2.94 -12.03 -45.83
C LEU A 15 -2.11 -13.29 -46.07
N ASN A 16 -0.90 -13.34 -45.49
CA ASN A 16 -0.09 -14.56 -45.41
C ASN A 16 -0.77 -15.60 -44.49
N ALA A 17 -0.49 -16.90 -44.69
CA ALA A 17 -1.09 -18.02 -43.95
C ALA A 17 -1.01 -17.85 -42.42
N ASP A 18 0.15 -17.44 -41.91
CA ASP A 18 0.35 -17.22 -40.47
C ASP A 18 -0.47 -16.05 -39.94
N LYS A 19 -0.50 -14.93 -40.69
CA LYS A 19 -1.30 -13.74 -40.32
C LYS A 19 -2.80 -14.05 -40.35
N ARG A 20 -3.24 -14.90 -41.28
CA ARG A 20 -4.62 -15.36 -41.37
C ARG A 20 -5.00 -16.23 -40.17
N ALA A 21 -4.12 -17.12 -39.72
CA ALA A 21 -4.35 -17.96 -38.55
C ALA A 21 -4.48 -17.13 -37.26
N VAL A 22 -3.59 -16.15 -37.07
CA VAL A 22 -3.63 -15.22 -35.93
C VAL A 22 -4.91 -14.39 -35.95
N LEU A 23 -5.27 -13.82 -37.10
CA LEU A 23 -6.49 -13.02 -37.25
C LEU A 23 -7.76 -13.83 -36.94
N VAL A 24 -7.86 -15.06 -37.46
CA VAL A 24 -9.00 -15.94 -37.18
C VAL A 24 -9.10 -16.27 -35.69
N ARG A 25 -7.97 -16.51 -35.02
CA ARG A 25 -7.95 -16.75 -33.58
C ARG A 25 -8.45 -15.52 -32.81
N GLN A 26 -7.93 -14.33 -33.11
CA GLN A 26 -8.34 -13.09 -32.44
C GLN A 26 -9.83 -12.79 -32.65
N ILE A 27 -10.36 -12.99 -33.86
CA ILE A 27 -11.78 -12.82 -34.17
C ILE A 27 -12.64 -13.81 -33.36
N LYS A 28 -12.20 -15.07 -33.21
CA LYS A 28 -12.90 -16.06 -32.40
C LYS A 28 -12.92 -15.69 -30.92
N GLU A 29 -11.80 -15.24 -30.37
CA GLU A 29 -11.69 -14.82 -28.98
C GLU A 29 -12.63 -13.63 -28.68
N VAL A 30 -12.70 -12.63 -29.57
CA VAL A 30 -13.64 -11.50 -29.46
C VAL A 30 -15.09 -11.96 -29.54
N SER A 31 -15.41 -12.82 -30.52
CA SER A 31 -16.76 -13.38 -30.69
C SER A 31 -17.21 -14.15 -29.45
N GLN A 32 -16.31 -14.94 -28.86
CA GLN A 32 -16.57 -15.66 -27.60
C GLN A 32 -16.77 -14.71 -26.43
N GLY A 33 -15.95 -13.67 -26.28
CA GLY A 33 -16.14 -12.65 -25.23
C GLY A 33 -17.50 -11.96 -25.32
N LEU A 34 -17.90 -11.54 -26.53
CA LEU A 34 -19.22 -10.94 -26.75
C LEU A 34 -20.37 -11.93 -26.51
N ALA A 35 -20.21 -13.19 -26.88
CA ALA A 35 -21.18 -14.24 -26.58
C ALA A 35 -21.29 -14.51 -25.07
N SER A 36 -20.18 -14.46 -24.33
CA SER A 36 -20.18 -14.56 -22.87
C SER A 36 -20.88 -13.38 -22.20
N LEU A 37 -20.74 -12.15 -22.74
CA LEU A 37 -21.51 -11.00 -22.25
C LEU A 37 -23.01 -11.20 -22.47
N LEU A 38 -23.42 -11.68 -23.65
CA LEU A 38 -24.83 -11.97 -23.93
C LEU A 38 -25.38 -13.05 -22.97
N PHE A 39 -24.63 -14.13 -22.78
CA PHE A 39 -25.01 -15.20 -21.86
C PHE A 39 -25.15 -14.73 -20.41
N LEU A 40 -24.24 -13.87 -19.94
CA LEU A 40 -24.29 -13.31 -18.59
C LEU A 40 -25.34 -12.20 -18.43
N LEU A 41 -25.81 -11.59 -19.53
CA LEU A 41 -26.93 -10.67 -19.50
C LEU A 41 -28.27 -11.40 -19.42
N ASP A 42 -28.36 -12.59 -20.01
CA ASP A 42 -29.56 -13.45 -20.00
C ASP A 42 -29.67 -14.33 -18.73
N SER A 43 -28.67 -14.30 -17.85
CA SER A 43 -28.68 -15.07 -16.60
C SER A 43 -29.51 -14.38 -15.50
N GLU A 44 -30.12 -15.16 -14.60
CA GLU A 44 -30.97 -14.64 -13.51
C GLU A 44 -30.22 -13.75 -12.51
N GLU A 45 -28.90 -13.91 -12.39
CA GLU A 45 -28.04 -13.13 -11.49
C GLU A 45 -27.61 -11.77 -12.11
N GLY A 46 -27.79 -11.59 -13.42
CA GLY A 46 -27.37 -10.42 -14.18
C GLY A 46 -25.85 -10.32 -14.38
N LEU A 47 -25.41 -9.33 -15.17
CA LEU A 47 -24.02 -9.14 -15.53
C LEU A 47 -23.24 -8.37 -14.43
N PRO A 48 -22.28 -8.99 -13.73
CA PRO A 48 -21.47 -8.27 -12.75
C PRO A 48 -20.56 -7.25 -13.45
N ILE A 49 -20.51 -6.03 -12.90
CA ILE A 49 -19.79 -4.88 -13.50
C ILE A 49 -18.30 -5.16 -13.70
N SER A 50 -17.66 -5.89 -12.78
CA SER A 50 -16.25 -6.28 -12.90
C SER A 50 -16.02 -7.22 -14.08
N ALA A 51 -16.83 -8.28 -14.21
CA ALA A 51 -16.74 -9.21 -15.34
C ALA A 51 -17.07 -8.54 -16.67
N ALA A 52 -18.05 -7.63 -16.69
CA ALA A 52 -18.35 -6.81 -17.87
C ALA A 52 -17.13 -5.98 -18.29
N GLY A 53 -16.51 -5.30 -17.33
CA GLY A 53 -15.33 -4.48 -17.55
C GLY A 53 -14.16 -5.28 -18.12
N ASP A 54 -13.90 -6.46 -17.56
CA ASP A 54 -12.80 -7.32 -17.98
C ASP A 54 -13.02 -7.90 -19.39
N ILE A 55 -14.24 -8.37 -19.70
CA ILE A 55 -14.56 -8.93 -21.01
C ILE A 55 -14.54 -7.83 -22.10
N VAL A 56 -15.08 -6.65 -21.81
CA VAL A 56 -15.08 -5.51 -22.75
C VAL A 56 -13.66 -5.01 -22.98
N SER A 57 -12.85 -4.84 -21.93
CA SER A 57 -11.46 -4.38 -22.06
C SER A 57 -10.60 -5.36 -22.86
N THR A 58 -10.76 -6.66 -22.62
CA THR A 58 -10.04 -7.70 -23.36
C THR A 58 -10.47 -7.73 -24.83
N SER A 59 -11.78 -7.60 -25.08
CA SER A 59 -12.33 -7.55 -26.44
C SER A 59 -11.86 -6.31 -27.21
N GLU A 60 -11.80 -5.14 -26.55
CA GLU A 60 -11.30 -3.89 -27.13
C GLU A 60 -9.83 -4.00 -27.54
N HIS A 61 -8.98 -4.56 -26.67
CA HIS A 61 -7.57 -4.81 -27.00
C HIS A 61 -7.43 -5.72 -28.22
N ARG A 62 -8.22 -6.80 -28.29
CA ARG A 62 -8.20 -7.73 -29.43
C ARG A 62 -8.73 -7.11 -30.71
N PHE A 63 -9.77 -6.27 -30.64
CA PHE A 63 -10.26 -5.50 -31.78
C PHE A 63 -9.20 -4.54 -32.32
N GLN A 64 -8.39 -3.95 -31.45
CA GLN A 64 -7.27 -3.10 -31.86
C GLN A 64 -6.19 -3.92 -32.61
N GLU A 65 -5.82 -5.10 -32.12
CA GLU A 65 -4.86 -5.98 -32.80
C GLU A 65 -5.37 -6.46 -34.18
N ILE A 66 -6.68 -6.72 -34.28
CA ILE A 66 -7.37 -7.05 -35.54
C ILE A 66 -7.29 -5.86 -36.51
N GLY A 67 -7.61 -4.64 -36.04
CA GLY A 67 -7.53 -3.41 -36.83
C GLY A 67 -6.12 -3.16 -37.37
N GLN A 68 -5.09 -3.32 -36.54
CA GLN A 68 -3.68 -3.23 -36.96
C GLN A 68 -3.32 -4.28 -38.01
N SER A 69 -3.76 -5.53 -37.84
CA SER A 69 -3.47 -6.63 -38.77
C SER A 69 -4.14 -6.45 -40.14
N LEU A 70 -5.28 -5.75 -40.17
CA LEU A 70 -6.03 -5.41 -41.37
C LEU A 70 -5.67 -4.01 -41.93
N ASN A 71 -4.77 -3.29 -41.27
CA ASN A 71 -4.40 -1.91 -41.60
C ASN A 71 -5.59 -0.94 -41.61
N VAL A 72 -6.59 -1.21 -40.75
CA VAL A 72 -7.74 -0.34 -40.50
C VAL A 72 -7.51 0.35 -39.16
N PRO A 73 -7.13 1.63 -39.13
CA PRO A 73 -6.89 2.34 -37.88
C PRO A 73 -8.21 2.45 -37.10
N THR A 74 -8.23 1.92 -35.88
CA THR A 74 -9.36 2.08 -34.96
C THR A 74 -9.15 3.33 -34.10
N GLU A 75 -10.19 4.17 -33.96
CA GLU A 75 -10.14 5.42 -33.19
C GLU A 75 -9.75 5.21 -31.70
N SER A 76 -10.02 4.00 -31.18
CA SER A 76 -9.63 3.59 -29.82
C SER A 76 -8.11 3.50 -29.63
N GLY A 77 -7.36 3.06 -30.64
CA GLY A 77 -5.91 2.89 -30.53
C GLY A 77 -5.17 4.20 -30.33
N ASP A 78 -5.51 5.21 -31.13
CA ASP A 78 -4.95 6.56 -31.03
C ASP A 78 -5.29 7.22 -29.69
N LYS A 79 -6.51 7.02 -29.17
CA LYS A 79 -6.94 7.58 -27.88
C LYS A 79 -6.19 6.93 -26.71
N ILE A 80 -6.01 5.61 -26.71
CA ILE A 80 -5.25 4.88 -25.68
C ILE A 80 -3.76 5.26 -25.73
N GLU A 81 -3.19 5.38 -26.93
CA GLU A 81 -1.79 5.73 -27.09
C GLU A 81 -1.52 7.18 -26.66
N ARG A 82 -2.41 8.12 -27.04
CA ARG A 82 -2.37 9.51 -26.55
C ARG A 82 -2.45 9.56 -25.04
N ARG A 83 -3.45 8.90 -24.43
CA ARG A 83 -3.60 8.81 -22.98
C ARG A 83 -2.34 8.27 -22.30
N SER A 84 -1.73 7.22 -22.86
CA SER A 84 -0.49 6.64 -22.32
C SER A 84 0.72 7.57 -22.47
N ARG A 85 0.80 8.33 -23.57
CA ARG A 85 1.82 9.37 -23.77
C ARG A 85 1.65 10.52 -22.78
N ASP A 86 0.42 10.96 -22.57
CA ASP A 86 0.08 12.05 -21.68
C ASP A 86 0.35 11.68 -20.21
N LEU A 87 0.00 10.45 -19.80
CA LEU A 87 0.36 9.93 -18.48
C LEU A 87 1.88 9.88 -18.26
N ARG A 88 2.65 9.43 -19.26
CA ARG A 88 4.12 9.43 -19.18
C ARG A 88 4.68 10.84 -19.06
N ARG A 89 4.18 11.80 -19.85
CA ARG A 89 4.58 13.21 -19.76
C ARG A 89 4.25 13.80 -18.39
N ALA A 90 3.06 13.55 -17.87
CA ALA A 90 2.63 13.99 -16.55
C ALA A 90 3.56 13.43 -15.45
N ASN A 91 3.88 12.14 -15.49
CA ASN A 91 4.79 11.52 -14.52
C ASN A 91 6.23 12.08 -14.61
N MET A 92 6.75 12.34 -15.81
CA MET A 92 8.06 13.00 -15.94
C MET A 92 8.02 14.41 -15.36
N ARG A 93 6.94 15.16 -15.60
CA ARG A 93 6.79 16.49 -15.04
C ARG A 93 6.70 16.49 -13.52
N ILE A 94 6.01 15.50 -12.94
CA ILE A 94 5.97 15.32 -11.48
C ILE A 94 7.39 15.12 -10.94
N ARG A 95 8.19 14.23 -11.55
CA ARG A 95 9.58 14.00 -11.14
C ARG A 95 10.45 15.25 -11.25
N GLU A 96 10.32 16.02 -12.33
CA GLU A 96 11.03 17.29 -12.49
C GLU A 96 10.65 18.29 -11.39
N LEU A 97 9.37 18.39 -11.05
CA LEU A 97 8.89 19.28 -9.99
C LEU A 97 9.36 18.83 -8.61
N GLU A 98 9.33 17.53 -8.33
CA GLU A 98 9.89 16.92 -7.11
C GLU A 98 11.39 17.25 -6.98
N GLU A 99 12.15 17.17 -8.08
CA GLU A 99 13.57 17.51 -8.11
C GLU A 99 13.83 19.00 -7.83
N ILE A 100 13.02 19.89 -8.42
CA ILE A 100 13.13 21.34 -8.17
C ILE A 100 12.80 21.68 -6.71
N ILE A 101 11.77 21.06 -6.14
CA ILE A 101 11.39 21.25 -4.73
C ILE A 101 12.50 20.70 -3.82
N GLY A 102 13.03 19.52 -4.12
CA GLY A 102 14.12 18.91 -3.36
C GLY A 102 15.40 19.75 -3.36
N LYS A 103 15.76 20.34 -4.51
CA LYS A 103 16.90 21.27 -4.61
C LYS A 103 16.65 22.62 -3.94
N GLY A 104 15.38 23.01 -3.77
CA GLY A 104 14.98 24.27 -3.13
C GLY A 104 15.01 24.22 -1.60
N GLN A 105 14.99 23.03 -0.99
CA GLN A 105 15.09 22.89 0.47
C GLN A 105 16.56 22.76 0.88
N GLY A 106 17.00 23.65 1.78
CA GLY A 106 18.33 23.56 2.39
C GLY A 106 18.50 22.27 3.20
N PRO A 107 19.69 21.66 3.24
CA PRO A 107 19.96 20.45 4.03
C PRO A 107 19.51 20.55 5.50
N GLU A 108 19.61 21.74 6.10
CA GLU A 108 19.21 22.00 7.48
C GLU A 108 17.71 21.83 7.69
N ALA A 109 16.89 22.32 6.75
CA ALA A 109 15.44 22.18 6.81
C ALA A 109 15.02 20.71 6.69
N THR A 110 15.68 19.96 5.80
CA THR A 110 15.47 18.51 5.64
C THR A 110 15.84 17.75 6.91
N GLN A 111 16.99 18.06 7.52
CA GLN A 111 17.41 17.43 8.77
C GLN A 111 16.43 17.71 9.92
N MET A 112 15.93 18.93 10.02
CA MET A 112 14.92 19.29 11.02
C MET A 112 13.58 18.57 10.76
N GLY A 113 13.14 18.46 9.51
CA GLY A 113 11.94 17.70 9.14
C GLY A 113 12.05 16.22 9.51
N ILE A 114 13.21 15.60 9.25
CA ILE A 114 13.52 14.23 9.66
C ILE A 114 13.40 14.06 11.18
N LYS A 115 13.96 15.00 11.94
CA LYS A 115 13.88 14.97 13.41
C LYS A 115 12.43 15.03 13.89
N VAL A 116 11.62 15.94 13.34
CA VAL A 116 10.20 16.05 13.69
C VAL A 116 9.47 14.73 13.44
N LEU A 117 9.70 14.08 12.29
CA LEU A 117 9.11 12.77 12.00
C LEU A 117 9.55 11.70 13.01
N TYR A 118 10.85 11.66 13.36
CA TYR A 118 11.37 10.72 14.34
C TYR A 118 10.73 10.92 15.71
N ASP A 119 10.65 12.16 16.19
CA ASP A 119 10.09 12.51 17.49
C ASP A 119 8.60 12.15 17.55
N GLN A 120 7.86 12.38 16.46
CA GLN A 120 6.45 12.04 16.33
C GLN A 120 6.19 10.53 16.40
N ILE A 121 6.91 9.72 15.61
CA ILE A 121 6.76 8.24 15.64
C ILE A 121 7.17 7.70 17.00
N THR A 122 8.27 8.20 17.57
CA THR A 122 8.76 7.75 18.88
C THR A 122 7.74 8.03 19.97
N SER A 123 7.16 9.22 19.98
CA SER A 123 6.14 9.62 20.95
C SER A 123 4.86 8.79 20.81
N TRP A 124 4.41 8.54 19.57
CA TRP A 124 3.30 7.64 19.31
C TRP A 124 3.58 6.21 19.80
N TRP A 125 4.78 5.69 19.53
CA TRP A 125 5.14 4.34 19.95
C TRP A 125 5.31 4.21 21.47
N LYS A 126 5.61 5.30 22.18
CA LYS A 126 5.54 5.37 23.66
C LYS A 126 4.11 5.35 24.19
N LEU A 127 3.20 6.00 23.49
CA LEU A 127 1.81 6.12 23.91
C LEU A 127 1.02 4.83 23.63
N GLU A 128 0.99 4.41 22.37
CA GLU A 128 0.17 3.28 21.94
C GLU A 128 0.99 1.99 21.78
N GLY A 129 2.28 2.08 21.54
CA GLY A 129 3.15 0.92 21.33
C GLY A 129 3.86 0.42 22.59
N PHE A 130 5.13 0.06 22.41
CA PHE A 130 5.98 -0.51 23.46
C PHE A 130 7.13 0.42 23.91
N GLY A 131 7.25 1.61 23.33
CA GLY A 131 8.09 2.70 23.85
C GLY A 131 9.45 2.93 23.20
N HIS A 132 9.99 1.95 22.48
CA HIS A 132 11.32 2.08 21.87
C HIS A 132 11.31 1.77 20.36
N ILE A 133 12.03 2.58 19.58
CA ILE A 133 12.31 2.34 18.17
C ILE A 133 13.78 1.91 18.07
N SER A 134 14.01 0.71 17.53
CA SER A 134 15.34 0.11 17.43
C SER A 134 16.13 0.63 16.24
N ASP A 135 15.47 0.94 15.11
CA ASP A 135 16.12 1.45 13.91
C ASP A 135 15.20 2.40 13.15
N PHE A 136 15.78 3.41 12.51
CA PHE A 136 15.08 4.43 11.73
C PHE A 136 15.94 4.83 10.53
N SER A 137 15.54 4.39 9.33
CA SER A 137 16.34 4.53 8.11
C SER A 137 15.51 5.03 6.93
N PHE A 138 15.99 6.09 6.27
CA PHE A 138 15.39 6.58 5.01
C PHE A 138 15.94 5.82 3.81
N GLY A 139 15.03 5.30 3.00
CA GLY A 139 15.30 4.85 1.64
C GLY A 139 14.90 5.91 0.61
N GLU A 140 15.08 5.59 -0.67
CA GLU A 140 14.86 6.53 -1.79
C GLU A 140 13.43 7.12 -1.83
N TYR A 141 12.41 6.33 -1.49
CA TYR A 141 10.99 6.74 -1.50
C TYR A 141 10.21 6.20 -0.30
N ASN A 142 10.90 5.77 0.75
CA ASN A 142 10.25 5.17 1.91
C ASN A 142 11.05 5.40 3.18
N LEU A 143 10.37 5.26 4.30
CA LEU A 143 10.97 5.21 5.62
C LEU A 143 10.83 3.79 6.17
N ARG A 144 11.96 3.19 6.56
CA ARG A 144 11.98 1.91 7.26
C ARG A 144 12.18 2.18 8.75
N VAL A 145 11.28 1.64 9.56
CA VAL A 145 11.33 1.77 11.02
C VAL A 145 11.24 0.40 11.64
N THR A 146 12.16 0.08 12.55
CA THR A 146 12.09 -1.14 13.36
C THR A 146 11.60 -0.76 14.75
N PHE A 147 10.38 -1.17 15.06
CA PHE A 147 9.74 -0.92 16.33
C PHE A 147 10.09 -2.04 17.30
N SER A 148 10.61 -1.71 18.48
CA SER A 148 10.82 -2.70 19.53
C SER A 148 9.48 -3.11 20.13
N CYS A 149 9.32 -4.40 20.43
CA CYS A 149 8.19 -4.99 21.13
C CYS A 149 8.49 -5.28 22.61
N HIS A 150 9.65 -4.84 23.11
CA HIS A 150 10.01 -4.92 24.52
C HIS A 150 9.21 -3.90 25.35
N LEU A 151 8.76 -4.30 26.54
CA LEU A 151 7.85 -3.51 27.37
C LEU A 151 8.52 -2.32 28.10
N PHE A 152 9.05 -1.35 27.36
CA PHE A 152 9.65 -0.14 27.91
C PHE A 152 8.57 0.84 28.43
N GLY A 153 7.48 1.01 27.67
CA GLY A 153 6.36 1.89 28.02
C GLY A 153 6.76 3.37 28.21
N ASN A 154 5.85 4.17 28.76
CA ASN A 154 6.08 5.58 29.09
C ASN A 154 6.06 5.81 30.61
N PHE A 155 7.00 5.20 31.33
CA PHE A 155 7.16 5.39 32.78
C PHE A 155 8.64 5.32 33.16
N PRO A 156 9.12 6.16 34.10
CA PRO A 156 10.49 6.06 34.59
C PRO A 156 10.68 4.74 35.32
N VAL A 157 11.62 3.91 34.84
CA VAL A 157 11.92 2.60 35.45
C VAL A 157 12.81 2.73 36.69
N LEU A 158 13.58 3.82 36.80
CA LEU A 158 14.57 4.07 37.84
C LEU A 158 14.44 5.50 38.38
N ASN A 159 14.57 5.65 39.71
CA ASN A 159 14.62 6.94 40.42
C ASN A 159 13.42 7.89 40.19
N SER A 160 12.22 7.35 40.02
CA SER A 160 11.00 8.17 39.99
C SER A 160 10.70 8.79 41.35
N GLU A 161 10.31 10.07 41.34
CA GLU A 161 9.77 10.77 42.52
C GLU A 161 8.40 10.24 42.95
N ARG A 162 7.69 9.49 42.09
CA ARG A 162 6.32 8.96 42.33
C ARG A 162 6.18 7.46 42.03
N PRO A 163 6.89 6.57 42.75
CA PRO A 163 6.97 5.15 42.42
C PRO A 163 5.67 4.35 42.58
N VAL A 164 4.67 4.88 43.30
CA VAL A 164 3.35 4.23 43.47
C VAL A 164 2.46 4.49 42.25
N SER A 165 2.31 5.76 41.85
CA SER A 165 1.53 6.16 40.68
C SER A 165 2.10 5.58 39.38
N ASP A 166 3.42 5.42 39.28
CA ASP A 166 4.05 4.80 38.11
C ASP A 166 3.74 3.31 37.98
N LYS A 167 3.61 2.60 39.10
CA LYS A 167 3.18 1.19 39.10
C LYS A 167 1.74 1.06 38.63
N GLU A 168 0.86 1.97 39.05
CA GLU A 168 -0.53 2.02 38.60
C GLU A 168 -0.62 2.33 37.11
N ARG A 169 0.10 3.36 36.63
CA ARG A 169 0.20 3.70 35.20
C ARG A 169 0.72 2.52 34.37
N LYS A 170 1.75 1.82 34.85
CA LYS A 170 2.28 0.62 34.18
C LYS A 170 1.25 -0.50 34.11
N GLN A 171 0.46 -0.73 35.17
CA GLN A 171 -0.59 -1.77 35.13
C GLN A 171 -1.72 -1.40 34.18
N LEU A 172 -2.21 -0.15 34.24
CA LEU A 172 -3.23 0.35 33.31
C LEU A 172 -2.75 0.26 31.85
N TRP A 173 -1.49 0.59 31.59
CA TRP A 173 -0.90 0.44 30.26
C TRP A 173 -0.85 -1.02 29.81
N LEU A 174 -0.41 -1.96 30.65
CA LEU A 174 -0.41 -3.39 30.34
C LEU A 174 -1.82 -3.95 30.11
N GLU A 175 -2.81 -3.48 30.87
CA GLU A 175 -4.21 -3.83 30.67
C GLU A 175 -4.73 -3.28 29.33
N SER A 176 -4.37 -2.04 28.98
CA SER A 176 -4.71 -1.46 27.67
C SER A 176 -4.12 -2.27 26.51
N LEU A 177 -2.92 -2.81 26.66
CA LEU A 177 -2.29 -3.67 25.64
C LEU A 177 -3.07 -4.99 25.50
N ARG A 178 -3.46 -5.61 26.61
CA ARG A 178 -4.27 -6.84 26.59
C ARG A 178 -5.64 -6.61 25.97
N GLN A 179 -6.30 -5.50 26.30
CA GLN A 179 -7.59 -5.13 25.71
C GLN A 179 -7.51 -4.90 24.19
N ARG A 180 -6.36 -4.43 23.70
CA ARG A 180 -6.07 -4.27 22.27
C ARG A 180 -5.62 -5.57 21.57
N GLY A 181 -5.59 -6.69 22.31
CA GLY A 181 -5.34 -8.01 21.77
C GLY A 181 -3.89 -8.51 21.88
N PHE A 182 -2.99 -7.77 22.54
CA PHE A 182 -1.61 -8.23 22.73
C PHE A 182 -1.54 -9.31 23.83
N VAL A 183 -0.86 -10.42 23.53
CA VAL A 183 -0.65 -11.51 24.49
C VAL A 183 0.64 -11.25 25.26
N ILE A 184 0.51 -10.96 26.55
CA ILE A 184 1.65 -10.65 27.44
C ILE A 184 1.83 -11.80 28.43
N LYS A 185 2.94 -12.51 28.29
CA LYS A 185 3.39 -13.56 29.20
C LYS A 185 4.31 -13.00 30.28
N LYS A 186 4.36 -13.69 31.41
CA LYS A 186 5.32 -13.42 32.48
C LYS A 186 6.32 -14.57 32.48
N GLU A 187 7.57 -14.28 32.13
CA GLU A 187 8.68 -15.20 32.30
C GLU A 187 9.54 -14.72 33.49
N ASP A 188 9.66 -15.54 34.52
CA ASP A 188 10.30 -15.21 35.79
C ASP A 188 9.84 -13.88 36.43
N ARG A 189 10.65 -12.83 36.24
CA ARG A 189 10.47 -11.48 36.79
C ARG A 189 10.09 -10.44 35.74
N GLU A 190 10.16 -10.79 34.45
CA GLU A 190 9.94 -9.86 33.35
C GLU A 190 8.68 -10.23 32.56
N LYS A 191 7.92 -9.21 32.17
CA LYS A 191 6.78 -9.40 31.27
C LYS A 191 7.31 -9.24 29.84
N ARG A 192 6.86 -10.11 28.95
CA ARG A 192 7.25 -10.15 27.54
C ARG A 192 6.02 -10.34 26.65
N VAL A 193 6.13 -9.86 25.42
CA VAL A 193 5.07 -10.01 24.43
C VAL A 193 5.29 -11.33 23.72
N GLU A 194 4.29 -12.20 23.72
CA GLU A 194 4.36 -13.48 23.04
C GLU A 194 4.22 -13.29 21.53
N ASP A 195 5.10 -13.94 20.75
CA ASP A 195 4.97 -14.04 19.31
C ASP A 195 3.93 -15.11 18.95
N CYS A 196 2.68 -14.70 18.85
CA CYS A 196 1.57 -15.53 18.39
C CYS A 196 0.74 -14.80 17.34
N GLN A 197 -0.12 -15.55 16.65
CA GLN A 197 -0.97 -14.99 15.59
C GLN A 197 -1.83 -13.82 16.09
N GLN A 198 -2.34 -13.90 17.32
CA GLN A 198 -3.14 -12.83 17.93
C GLN A 198 -2.34 -11.53 18.11
N THR A 199 -1.11 -11.61 18.64
CA THR A 199 -0.21 -10.46 18.77
C THR A 199 0.14 -9.87 17.41
N ARG A 200 0.44 -10.71 16.41
CA ARG A 200 0.76 -10.25 15.05
C ARG A 200 -0.42 -9.54 14.39
N ASP A 201 -1.64 -10.03 14.60
CA ASP A 201 -2.85 -9.41 14.05
C ASP A 201 -3.21 -8.11 14.78
N ALA A 202 -2.97 -8.02 16.09
CA ALA A 202 -3.07 -6.76 16.83
C ALA A 202 -2.07 -5.70 16.32
N LEU A 203 -0.82 -6.10 16.03
CA LEU A 203 0.16 -5.21 15.40
C LEU A 203 -0.31 -4.74 14.01
N LYS A 204 -0.75 -5.67 13.16
CA LYS A 204 -1.29 -5.31 11.83
C LYS A 204 -2.45 -4.34 11.93
N ALA A 205 -3.39 -4.58 12.84
CA ALA A 205 -4.55 -3.71 13.04
C ALA A 205 -4.13 -2.32 13.51
N LEU A 206 -3.16 -2.23 14.44
CA LEU A 206 -2.63 -0.95 14.93
C LEU A 206 -1.97 -0.15 13.80
N PHE A 207 -1.10 -0.78 13.01
CA PHE A 207 -0.45 -0.13 11.88
C PHE A 207 -1.44 0.23 10.77
N ALA A 208 -2.41 -0.62 10.45
CA ALA A 208 -3.43 -0.30 9.45
C ALA A 208 -4.33 0.88 9.87
N MET A 209 -4.61 1.01 11.17
CA MET A 209 -5.43 2.10 11.71
C MET A 209 -4.69 3.44 11.71
N ARG A 210 -3.40 3.44 12.09
CA ARG A 210 -2.61 4.67 12.30
C ARG A 210 -1.75 5.08 11.10
N LEU A 211 -1.30 4.11 10.30
CA LEU A 211 -0.40 4.26 9.16
C LEU A 211 -0.89 3.38 7.99
N PRO A 212 -2.03 3.70 7.35
CA PRO A 212 -2.64 2.87 6.32
C PRO A 212 -1.75 2.70 5.07
N GLY A 213 -0.82 3.63 4.81
CA GLY A 213 0.16 3.54 3.73
C GLY A 213 1.40 2.69 4.05
N SER A 214 1.44 2.09 5.24
CA SER A 214 2.56 1.27 5.70
C SER A 214 2.43 -0.20 5.33
N THR A 215 3.54 -0.92 5.33
CA THR A 215 3.56 -2.37 5.14
C THR A 215 4.53 -2.99 6.12
N ILE A 216 4.08 -3.98 6.88
CA ILE A 216 4.96 -4.76 7.75
C ILE A 216 5.88 -5.61 6.88
N TRP A 217 7.18 -5.40 7.01
CA TRP A 217 8.21 -6.11 6.24
C TRP A 217 8.59 -7.43 6.90
N LYS A 218 8.79 -7.43 8.22
CA LYS A 218 9.13 -8.63 8.99
C LYS A 218 8.73 -8.47 10.45
N PHE A 219 8.49 -9.61 11.09
CA PHE A 219 8.47 -9.76 12.53
C PHE A 219 9.77 -10.47 12.94
N GLU A 220 10.38 -10.03 14.02
CA GLU A 220 11.53 -10.68 14.64
C GLU A 220 11.13 -11.20 16.01
N SER A 221 11.43 -12.46 16.24
CA SER A 221 11.19 -13.15 17.49
C SER A 221 12.36 -14.05 17.85
N HIS A 222 12.47 -14.36 19.13
CA HIS A 222 13.41 -15.34 19.64
C HIS A 222 12.68 -16.39 20.47
N GLU A 223 13.22 -17.60 20.48
CA GLU A 223 12.68 -18.70 21.29
C GLU A 223 13.20 -18.60 22.73
N SER A 224 12.27 -18.53 23.69
CA SER A 224 12.55 -18.62 25.12
C SER A 224 12.18 -20.01 25.66
N ARG A 225 12.39 -20.24 26.96
CA ARG A 225 11.94 -21.48 27.60
C ARG A 225 10.41 -21.56 27.72
N SER A 226 9.73 -20.42 27.69
CA SER A 226 8.28 -20.29 27.83
C SER A 226 7.51 -20.13 26.51
N GLY A 227 8.25 -20.13 25.38
CA GLY A 227 7.72 -20.04 24.02
C GLY A 227 8.40 -18.96 23.18
N SER A 228 7.84 -18.66 22.01
CA SER A 228 8.34 -17.63 21.11
C SER A 228 7.99 -16.23 21.62
N GLU A 229 8.98 -15.35 21.75
CA GLU A 229 8.82 -13.97 22.22
C GLU A 229 9.06 -12.97 21.09
N MET A 230 8.23 -11.93 21.02
CA MET A 230 8.33 -10.90 19.99
C MET A 230 9.37 -9.85 20.38
N ASP A 231 10.42 -9.69 19.56
CA ASP A 231 11.48 -8.70 19.78
C ASP A 231 11.18 -7.38 19.11
N SER A 232 10.84 -7.45 17.82
CA SER A 232 10.70 -6.27 16.99
C SER A 232 9.79 -6.50 15.78
N VAL A 233 9.26 -5.41 15.23
CA VAL A 233 8.55 -5.40 13.96
C VAL A 233 9.13 -4.32 13.06
N THR A 234 9.59 -4.71 11.88
CA THR A 234 10.07 -3.75 10.87
C THR A 234 8.93 -3.39 9.93
N VAL A 235 8.68 -2.10 9.77
CA VAL A 235 7.62 -1.54 8.94
C VAL A 235 8.22 -0.58 7.93
N VAL A 236 7.71 -0.65 6.70
CA VAL A 236 8.04 0.27 5.61
C VAL A 236 6.88 1.23 5.41
N ILE A 237 7.12 2.51 5.66
CA ILE A 237 6.16 3.61 5.53
C ILE A 237 6.44 4.32 4.22
N ARG A 238 5.47 4.30 3.28
CA ARG A 238 5.61 4.97 1.98
C ARG A 238 5.07 6.40 1.99
N LYS A 239 4.12 6.68 2.88
CA LYS A 239 3.51 8.01 3.04
C LYS A 239 3.95 8.62 4.36
N ILE A 240 5.08 9.31 4.34
CA ILE A 240 5.68 9.88 5.56
C ILE A 240 4.81 10.98 6.19
N GLU A 241 3.92 11.60 5.42
CA GLU A 241 2.94 12.57 5.92
C GLU A 241 1.96 11.97 6.94
N GLU A 242 1.66 10.67 6.86
CA GLU A 242 0.78 9.99 7.83
C GLU A 242 1.36 10.04 9.25
N ILE A 243 2.69 10.08 9.37
CA ILE A 243 3.39 10.17 10.65
C ILE A 243 2.96 11.41 11.44
N LEU A 244 2.78 12.54 10.75
CA LEU A 244 2.42 13.81 11.39
C LEU A 244 1.00 13.79 11.98
N THR A 245 0.18 12.82 11.59
CA THR A 245 -1.19 12.63 12.11
C THR A 245 -1.25 11.71 13.31
N LEU A 246 -0.12 11.08 13.68
CA LEU A 246 -0.07 10.17 14.81
C LEU A 246 -0.38 10.90 16.12
N PRO A 247 -1.11 10.28 17.06
CA PRO A 247 -1.35 10.89 18.35
C PRO A 247 -0.05 10.95 19.15
N VAL A 248 0.21 12.13 19.72
CA VAL A 248 1.30 12.36 20.67
C VAL A 248 0.72 12.85 21.99
N LEU A 249 1.45 12.61 23.08
CA LEU A 249 1.09 13.17 24.37
C LEU A 249 1.11 14.70 24.28
N PRO A 250 0.09 15.39 24.81
CA PRO A 250 0.12 16.85 24.85
C PRO A 250 1.31 17.31 25.70
N GLU A 251 2.05 18.29 25.19
CA GLU A 251 3.12 18.97 25.93
C GLU A 251 2.54 19.49 27.26
N GLY A 252 3.01 18.94 28.40
CA GLY A 252 2.53 19.28 29.74
C GLY A 252 1.76 18.18 30.49
N ALA A 253 1.61 16.97 29.95
CA ALA A 253 1.02 15.84 30.69
C ALA A 253 1.95 15.20 31.75
N GLU A 254 3.11 15.82 32.04
CA GLU A 254 4.02 15.48 33.14
C GLU A 254 3.81 16.42 34.35
N GLU A 255 2.58 16.58 34.81
CA GLU A 255 2.28 17.19 36.14
C GLU A 255 1.63 16.19 37.11
#